data_AF-A0A961PBR8-F1
#
_entry.id   AF-A0A961PBR8-F1
#
_cell.length_a   1.000
_cell.length_b   1.000
_cell.length_c   1.000
_cell.angle_alpha   90.00
_cell.angle_beta   90.00
_cell.angle_gamma   90.00
#
_symmetry.space_group_name_H-M   'P 1'
#
loop_
_entity.id
_entity.type
_entity.pdbx_description
1 polymer ?
#
loop_
_entity_poly.entity_id
_entity_poly.type
_entity_poly.pdbx_seq_one_letter_code
_entity_poly.pdbx_strand_id
1 'polypeptide(L)'
;HAAAAGDFVIAFYNPVSKRRRTLLAEARDILLDHRPADTPVLLASNLGRPEETIRYRRLAELEVDEVDMLTVVLVGSSNSRLARLGEGPRMYTPRGYARRIDGDLKGDRT
;
A
#
# COMPACT_ATOMS: atom_id res chain seq x y z
N HIS A 1 -9.37 -5.09 -14.52
CA HIS A 1 -8.85 -5.24 -13.15
C HIS A 1 -9.83 -4.68 -12.12
N ALA A 2 -10.78 -5.48 -11.61
CA ALA A 2 -11.89 -4.97 -10.80
C ALA A 2 -11.45 -4.30 -9.48
N ALA A 3 -10.53 -4.90 -8.72
CA ALA A 3 -10.02 -4.32 -7.48
C ALA A 3 -9.16 -3.06 -7.71
N ALA A 4 -8.38 -3.05 -8.80
CA ALA A 4 -7.55 -1.91 -9.16
C ALA A 4 -8.39 -0.73 -9.65
N ALA A 5 -9.35 -0.98 -10.54
CA ALA A 5 -10.28 0.03 -11.05
C ALA A 5 -11.24 0.57 -9.98
N GLY A 6 -11.61 -0.26 -8.99
CA GLY A 6 -12.40 0.17 -7.83
C GLY A 6 -11.61 0.94 -6.77
N ASP A 7 -10.31 1.19 -6.98
CA ASP A 7 -9.41 1.87 -6.04
C ASP A 7 -9.43 1.28 -4.62
N PHE A 8 -9.58 -0.04 -4.52
CA PHE A 8 -9.54 -0.72 -3.23
C PHE A 8 -8.12 -0.71 -2.65
N VAL A 9 -8.05 -0.63 -1.32
CA VAL A 9 -6.89 -1.12 -0.56
C VAL A 9 -6.86 -2.63 -0.70
N ILE A 10 -5.70 -3.20 -0.98
CA ILE A 10 -5.55 -4.63 -1.30
C ILE A 10 -4.58 -5.27 -0.33
N ALA A 11 -4.94 -6.41 0.23
CA ALA A 11 -4.06 -7.26 1.03
C ALA A 11 -3.80 -8.58 0.29
N PHE A 12 -2.54 -8.85 -0.03
CA PHE A 12 -2.11 -10.14 -0.59
C PHE A 12 -1.65 -11.07 0.53
N TYR A 13 -2.23 -12.27 0.54
CA TYR A 13 -1.84 -13.39 1.39
C TYR A 13 -1.13 -14.44 0.55
N ASN A 14 -0.12 -15.09 1.13
CA ASN A 14 0.77 -16.02 0.42
C ASN A 14 1.26 -15.45 -0.93
N PRO A 15 1.77 -14.20 -0.93
CA PRO A 15 2.04 -13.44 -2.15
C PRO A 15 3.12 -14.08 -3.03
N VAL A 16 4.03 -14.87 -2.45
CA VAL A 16 5.10 -15.57 -3.14
C VAL A 16 5.13 -17.03 -2.73
N SER A 17 5.37 -17.92 -3.70
CA SER A 17 5.65 -19.34 -3.44
C SER A 17 6.83 -19.82 -4.28
N LYS A 18 7.38 -21.01 -3.97
CA LYS A 18 8.49 -21.61 -4.72
C LYS A 18 8.22 -21.72 -6.23
N ARG A 19 6.97 -21.97 -6.65
CA ARG A 19 6.60 -22.18 -8.05
C ARG A 19 6.05 -20.95 -8.76
N ARG A 20 5.63 -19.93 -8.01
CA ARG A 20 4.92 -18.75 -8.54
C ARG A 20 5.51 -17.50 -7.89
N ARG A 21 6.56 -16.97 -8.50
CA ARG A 21 7.24 -15.73 -8.08
C ARG A 21 6.81 -14.52 -8.91
N THR A 22 6.26 -14.73 -10.11
CA THR A 22 5.92 -13.65 -11.05
C THR A 22 4.61 -12.92 -10.73
N LEU A 23 3.65 -13.59 -10.06
CA LEU A 23 2.30 -13.05 -9.85
C LEU A 23 2.27 -11.75 -9.03
N LEU A 24 3.17 -11.60 -8.06
CA LEU A 24 3.25 -10.38 -7.28
C LEU A 24 3.78 -9.20 -8.12
N ALA A 25 4.75 -9.45 -9.00
CA ALA A 25 5.24 -8.44 -9.94
C ALA A 25 4.15 -8.06 -10.96
N GLU A 26 3.46 -9.05 -11.52
CA GLU A 26 2.33 -8.80 -12.43
C GLU A 26 1.21 -7.99 -11.75
N ALA A 27 0.87 -8.35 -10.50
CA ALA A 27 -0.11 -7.60 -9.72
C ALA A 27 0.35 -6.17 -9.44
N ARG A 28 1.63 -5.95 -9.14
CA ARG A 28 2.22 -4.60 -8.99
C ARG A 28 2.06 -3.80 -10.27
N ASP A 29 2.42 -4.37 -11.41
CA ASP A 29 2.40 -3.69 -12.71
C ASP A 29 0.95 -3.32 -13.09
N ILE A 30 0.01 -4.24 -12.91
CA ILE A 30 -1.43 -3.98 -13.03
C ILE A 30 -1.87 -2.82 -12.13
N LEU A 31 -1.41 -2.77 -10.88
CA LEU A 31 -1.81 -1.72 -9.96
C LEU A 31 -1.23 -0.37 -10.35
N LEU A 32 0.00 -0.33 -10.89
CA LEU A 32 0.64 0.89 -11.38
C LEU A 32 -0.13 1.55 -12.53
N ASP A 33 -0.86 0.78 -13.33
CA ASP A 33 -1.76 1.33 -14.37
C ASP A 33 -2.97 2.08 -13.79
N HIS A 34 -3.27 1.89 -12.51
CA HIS A 34 -4.48 2.41 -11.86
C HIS A 34 -4.23 3.35 -10.69
N ARG A 35 -3.01 3.40 -10.13
CA ARG A 35 -2.69 4.25 -8.97
C ARG A 35 -1.28 4.83 -9.06
N PRO A 36 -1.01 5.96 -8.36
CA PRO A 36 0.29 6.61 -8.40
C PRO A 36 1.44 5.68 -7.99
N ALA A 37 2.60 5.85 -8.62
CA ALA A 37 3.81 5.07 -8.35
C ALA A 37 4.30 5.17 -6.89
N ASP A 38 3.99 6.29 -6.21
CA ASP A 38 4.30 6.56 -4.82
C ASP A 38 3.26 6.02 -3.82
N THR A 39 2.22 5.31 -4.29
CA THR A 39 1.24 4.67 -3.43
C THR A 39 1.95 3.79 -2.38
N PRO A 40 1.67 3.97 -1.09
CA PRO A 40 2.37 3.23 -0.05
C PRO A 40 1.99 1.75 -0.06
N VAL A 41 3.02 0.91 0.06
CA VAL A 41 2.93 -0.54 0.26
C VAL A 41 3.56 -0.88 1.61
N LEU A 42 2.86 -1.66 2.41
CA LEU A 42 3.34 -2.21 3.67
C LEU A 42 3.65 -3.70 3.50
N LEU A 43 4.89 -4.08 3.83
CA LEU A 43 5.34 -5.46 3.95
C LEU A 43 5.42 -5.80 5.43
N ALA A 44 4.49 -6.63 5.90
CA ALA A 44 4.42 -7.05 7.29
C ALA A 44 4.78 -8.53 7.39
N SER A 45 5.98 -8.81 7.91
CA SER A 45 6.55 -10.16 7.98
C SER A 45 6.46 -10.68 9.40
N ASN A 46 6.11 -11.96 9.57
CA ASN A 46 6.03 -12.63 10.88
C ASN A 46 5.15 -11.90 11.90
N LEU A 47 4.04 -11.29 11.44
CA LEU A 47 3.10 -10.59 12.31
C LEU A 47 2.66 -11.47 13.49
N GLY A 48 2.71 -10.91 14.70
CA GLY A 48 2.37 -11.58 15.95
C GLY A 48 3.45 -12.50 16.52
N ARG A 49 4.67 -12.49 15.97
CA ARG A 49 5.80 -13.31 16.45
C ARG A 49 6.99 -12.43 16.86
N PRO A 50 7.96 -12.95 17.66
CA PRO A 50 9.12 -12.18 18.11
C PRO A 50 9.94 -11.55 16.98
N GLU A 51 9.97 -12.17 15.82
CA GLU A 51 10.67 -11.73 14.61
C GLU A 51 9.82 -10.85 13.68
N GLU A 52 8.73 -10.27 14.19
CA GLU A 52 7.87 -9.35 13.45
C GLU A 52 8.68 -8.17 12.89
N THR A 53 8.51 -7.91 11.59
CA THR A 53 9.11 -6.74 10.95
C THR A 53 8.12 -6.06 10.01
N ILE A 54 8.19 -4.73 9.98
CA ILE A 54 7.38 -3.87 9.12
C ILE A 54 8.30 -3.05 8.23
N ARG A 55 8.08 -3.13 6.91
CA ARG A 55 8.76 -2.32 5.90
C ARG A 55 7.74 -1.58 5.05
N TYR A 56 8.07 -0.35 4.68
CA TYR A 56 7.26 0.45 3.75
C TYR A 56 8.01 0.65 2.44
N ARG A 57 7.30 0.54 1.33
CA ARG A 57 7.80 0.79 -0.04
C ARG A 57 6.82 1.69 -0.79
N ARG A 58 7.33 2.35 -1.83
CA ARG A 58 6.46 2.88 -2.88
C ARG A 58 6.02 1.70 -3.77
N LEU A 59 4.83 1.78 -4.36
CA LEU A 59 4.33 0.73 -5.24
C LEU A 59 5.30 0.39 -6.38
N ALA A 60 5.93 1.42 -6.97
CA ALA A 60 6.92 1.24 -8.03
C ALA A 60 8.24 0.60 -7.55
N GLU A 61 8.48 0.54 -6.24
CA GLU A 61 9.68 -0.05 -5.62
C GLU A 61 9.37 -1.38 -4.94
N LEU A 62 8.16 -1.94 -5.14
CA LEU A 62 7.82 -3.24 -4.59
C LEU A 62 8.61 -4.32 -5.34
N GLU A 63 9.59 -4.91 -4.65
CA GLU A 63 10.40 -6.01 -5.15
C GLU A 63 9.92 -7.36 -4.58
N VAL A 64 9.79 -8.35 -5.46
CA VAL A 64 9.30 -9.70 -5.10
C VAL A 64 10.23 -10.39 -4.09
N ASP A 65 11.54 -10.14 -4.19
CA ASP A 65 12.54 -10.78 -3.35
C ASP A 65 12.52 -10.28 -1.89
N GLU A 66 11.78 -9.21 -1.60
CA GLU A 66 11.54 -8.74 -0.24
C GLU A 66 10.46 -9.54 0.50
N VAL A 67 9.74 -10.41 -0.20
CA VAL A 67 8.48 -11.00 0.27
C VAL A 67 8.58 -12.54 0.25
N ASP A 68 8.18 -13.16 1.35
CA ASP A 68 8.10 -14.61 1.47
C ASP A 68 6.68 -15.08 1.88
N MET A 69 6.56 -16.36 2.23
CA MET A 69 5.28 -16.96 2.65
C MET A 69 4.78 -16.47 4.01
N LEU A 70 5.62 -15.82 4.82
CA LEU A 70 5.28 -15.27 6.14
C LEU A 70 5.02 -13.76 6.08
N THR A 71 4.99 -13.20 4.87
CA THR A 71 4.78 -11.78 4.61
C THR A 71 3.37 -11.53 4.09
N VAL A 72 2.65 -10.59 4.72
CA VAL A 72 1.44 -9.97 4.18
C VAL A 72 1.84 -8.68 3.48
N VAL A 73 1.38 -8.50 2.23
CA VAL A 73 1.61 -7.28 1.44
C VAL A 73 0.32 -6.47 1.39
N LEU A 74 0.32 -5.28 1.97
CA LEU A 74 -0.82 -4.36 1.95
C LEU A 74 -0.51 -3.19 1.01
N VAL A 75 -1.25 -3.08 -0.09
CA VAL A 75 -1.15 -2.00 -1.07
C VAL A 75 -2.26 -0.99 -0.82
N GLY A 76 -1.88 0.27 -0.62
CA GLY A 76 -2.82 1.38 -0.43
C GLY A 76 -3.64 1.68 -1.68
N SER A 77 -4.73 2.44 -1.51
CA SER A 77 -5.45 3.04 -2.65
C SER A 77 -4.72 4.29 -3.13
N SER A 78 -5.21 4.90 -4.22
CA SER A 78 -4.70 6.18 -4.74
C SER A 78 -4.72 7.32 -3.71
N ASN A 79 -5.54 7.18 -2.68
CA ASN A 79 -5.70 8.15 -1.59
C ASN A 79 -4.88 7.80 -0.34
N SER A 80 -4.28 6.61 -0.26
CA SER A 80 -3.45 6.23 0.88
C SER A 80 -2.18 7.09 0.96
N ARG A 81 -1.75 7.38 2.19
CA ARG A 81 -0.58 8.20 2.50
C ARG A 81 0.27 7.54 3.59
N LEU A 82 1.55 7.86 3.61
CA LEU A 82 2.48 7.49 4.67
C LEU A 82 2.77 8.74 5.52
N ALA A 83 2.30 8.76 6.76
CA ALA A 83 2.62 9.80 7.73
C ALA A 83 3.83 9.39 8.56
N ARG A 84 4.73 10.34 8.86
CA ARG A 84 5.76 10.16 9.88
C ARG A 84 5.25 10.74 11.19
N LEU A 85 5.06 9.89 12.19
CA LEU A 85 4.67 10.27 13.55
C LEU A 85 5.87 10.12 14.48
N GLY A 86 5.77 10.64 15.71
CA GLY A 86 6.83 10.52 16.72
C GLY A 86 7.19 9.07 17.08
N GLU A 87 6.25 8.15 16.88
CA GLU A 87 6.39 6.70 17.08
C GLU A 87 6.75 5.93 15.79
N GLY A 88 7.08 6.65 14.70
CA GLY A 88 7.46 6.08 13.42
C GLY A 88 6.39 6.22 12.32
N PRO A 89 6.62 5.59 11.15
CA PRO A 89 5.72 5.70 10.02
C PRO A 89 4.38 4.97 10.24
N ARG A 90 3.30 5.58 9.75
CA ARG A 90 1.95 5.01 9.70
C ARG A 90 1.36 5.19 8.31
N MET A 91 0.86 4.11 7.74
CA MET A 91 0.10 4.14 6.50
C MET A 91 -1.38 4.30 6.84
N TYR A 92 -2.06 5.24 6.17
CA TYR A 92 -3.48 5.48 6.38
C TYR A 92 -4.15 5.92 5.08
N THR A 93 -5.48 5.80 5.03
CA THR A 93 -6.30 6.32 3.93
C THR A 93 -7.27 7.35 4.52
N PRO A 94 -7.18 8.63 4.13
CA PRO A 94 -8.11 9.65 4.60
C PRO A 94 -9.56 9.25 4.30
N ARG A 95 -10.44 9.43 5.29
CA ARG A 95 -11.88 9.25 5.09
C ARG A 95 -12.46 10.46 4.35
N GLY A 96 -13.57 10.27 3.64
CA GLY A 96 -14.15 11.24 2.69
C GLY A 96 -14.41 12.67 3.20
N TYR A 97 -14.44 12.92 4.51
CA TYR A 97 -14.51 14.27 5.06
C TYR A 97 -13.23 15.08 4.84
N ALA A 98 -12.05 14.44 4.72
CA ALA A 98 -10.80 15.14 4.43
C ALA A 98 -10.84 15.89 3.09
N ARG A 99 -11.50 15.31 2.07
CA ARG A 99 -11.71 15.99 0.77
C ARG A 99 -12.62 17.21 0.88
N ARG A 100 -13.56 17.22 1.83
CA ARG A 100 -14.41 18.40 2.09
C ARG A 100 -13.60 19.50 2.77
N ILE A 101 -12.85 19.16 3.81
CA ILE A 101 -12.06 20.14 4.57
C ILE A 101 -10.97 20.79 3.68
N ASP A 102 -10.27 20.01 2.85
CA ASP A 102 -9.29 20.57 1.89
C ASP A 102 -9.92 21.42 0.78
N GLY A 103 -11.17 21.11 0.38
CA GLY A 103 -11.94 21.90 -0.57
C GLY A 103 -12.46 23.20 0.05
N ASP A 104 -12.95 23.13 1.28
CA ASP A 104 -13.46 24.27 2.04
C ASP A 104 -12.32 25.23 2.42
N LEU A 105 -11.14 24.73 2.79
CA LEU A 105 -9.92 25.53 3.05
C LEU A 105 -9.33 26.20 1.80
N LYS A 106 -9.64 25.69 0.60
CA LYS A 106 -9.27 26.32 -0.67
C LYS A 106 -10.29 27.37 -1.13
N GLY A 107 -11.54 27.30 -0.65
CA GLY A 107 -12.62 28.23 -0.99
C GLY A 107 -12.59 29.56 -0.24
N ASP A 108 -11.81 29.66 0.84
CA ASP A 108 -11.82 30.81 1.77
C ASP A 108 -10.65 31.81 1.53
N ARG A 109 -10.04 31.79 0.33
CA ARG A 109 -8.96 32.74 -0.06
C ARG A 109 -9.31 33.55 -1.30
N THR A 110 -10.50 34.17 -1.31
CA THR A 110 -10.87 35.20 -2.29
C THR A 110 -11.38 36.44 -1.58
#